data_AF-A0A7C5H585-F1
#
_entry.id   AF-A0A7C5H585-F1
#
_cell.length_a   1.000
_cell.length_b   1.000
_cell.length_c   1.000
_cell.angle_alpha   90.00
_cell.angle_beta   90.00
_cell.angle_gamma   90.00
#
_symmetry.space_group_name_H-M   'P 1'
#
loop_
_entity.id
_entity.type
_entity.pdbx_description
1 polymer ?
#
loop_
_entity_poly.entity_id
_entity_poly.type
_entity_poly.pdbx_seq_one_letter_code
_entity_poly.pdbx_strand_id
1 'polypeptide(L)' 'MNCRVCGTPLFIGRSAFRCSCGALTHSWCWDKHVLEAHKPSFTIGTVDLDGNFTPSEKANEVSPFEKETAHVR' A
#
# COMPACT_ATOMS: atom_id res chain seq x y z
N MET A 1 19.75 -14.02 0.71
CA MET A 1 18.56 -13.48 1.41
C MET A 1 17.73 -12.73 0.39
N ASN A 2 16.41 -12.94 0.32
CA ASN A 2 15.58 -12.44 -0.78
C ASN A 2 14.67 -11.31 -0.29
N CYS A 3 14.36 -10.37 -1.18
CA CYS A 3 13.40 -9.30 -0.90
C CYS A 3 12.01 -9.88 -0.69
N ARG A 4 11.34 -9.50 0.40
CA ARG A 4 10.00 -10.01 0.76
C ARG A 4 8.92 -9.64 -0.27
N VAL A 5 9.13 -8.56 -1.02
CA VAL A 5 8.14 -8.00 -1.97
C VAL A 5 8.28 -8.62 -3.37
N CYS A 6 9.48 -8.67 -3.93
CA CYS A 6 9.70 -9.11 -5.31
C CYS A 6 10.34 -10.50 -5.43
N GLY A 7 10.79 -11.11 -4.33
CA GLY A 7 11.44 -12.43 -4.34
C GLY A 7 12.89 -12.43 -4.85
N THR A 8 13.35 -11.36 -5.50
CA THR A 8 14.71 -11.23 -6.01
C THR A 8 15.74 -11.12 -4.88
N PRO A 9 16.96 -11.66 -5.04
CA PRO A 9 18.02 -11.56 -4.04
C PRO A 9 18.35 -10.12 -3.61
N LEU A 10 18.63 -9.95 -2.33
CA LEU A 10 19.30 -8.77 -1.77
C LEU A 10 20.80 -8.95 -2.01
N PHE A 11 21.39 -8.09 -2.84
CA PHE A 11 22.81 -8.17 -3.19
C PHE A 11 23.67 -7.67 -2.03
N ILE A 12 24.76 -8.40 -1.76
CA ILE A 12 25.78 -8.00 -0.78
C ILE A 12 26.36 -6.63 -1.18
N GLY A 13 26.47 -5.72 -0.21
CA GLY A 13 26.99 -4.35 -0.44
C GLY A 13 25.97 -3.34 -0.96
N ARG A 14 24.71 -3.73 -1.20
CA ARG A 14 23.62 -2.78 -1.51
C ARG A 14 22.75 -2.52 -0.28
N SER A 15 22.22 -1.30 -0.20
CA SER A 15 21.30 -0.91 0.86
C SER A 15 20.05 -1.78 0.84
N ALA A 16 19.73 -2.37 1.99
CA ALA A 16 18.50 -3.11 2.23
C ALA A 16 17.80 -2.52 3.46
N PHE A 17 16.48 -2.53 3.44
CA PHE A 17 15.65 -2.01 4.51
C PHE A 17 15.12 -3.17 5.34
N ARG A 18 15.17 -3.03 6.67
CA ARG A 18 14.61 -3.99 7.61
C ARG A 18 13.42 -3.36 8.32
N CYS A 19 12.24 -3.92 8.10
CA CYS A 19 11.05 -3.51 8.83
C CYS A 19 11.05 -4.11 10.25
N SER A 20 10.32 -3.47 11.17
CA SER A 20 10.07 -3.99 12.52
C SER A 20 9.34 -5.33 12.52
N CYS A 21 8.57 -5.65 11.48
CA CYS A 21 7.98 -6.99 11.28
C CYS A 21 8.99 -8.07 10.87
N GLY A 22 10.28 -7.73 10.72
CA GLY A 22 11.35 -8.64 10.34
C GLY A 22 11.54 -8.80 8.83
N ALA A 23 10.69 -8.20 8.00
CA ALA A 23 10.85 -8.23 6.54
C ALA A 23 12.10 -7.47 6.10
N LEU A 24 12.78 -8.02 5.09
CA LEU A 24 13.88 -7.36 4.39
C LEU A 24 13.49 -7.06 2.96
N THR A 25 13.73 -5.82 2.52
CA THR A 25 13.35 -5.36 1.18
C THR A 25 14.47 -4.55 0.54
N HIS A 26 14.43 -4.47 -0.80
CA HIS A 26 15.14 -3.43 -1.51
C HIS A 26 14.57 -2.04 -1.16
N SER A 27 15.34 -0.99 -1.42
CA SER A 27 14.88 0.40 -1.26
C SER A 27 13.64 0.71 -2.09
N TRP A 28 13.63 0.32 -3.37
CA TRP A 28 12.49 0.56 -4.28
C TRP A 28 11.26 -0.31 -3.97
N CYS A 29 11.43 -1.36 -3.15
CA CYS A 29 10.31 -2.19 -2.68
C CYS A 29 9.74 -1.70 -1.34
N TRP A 30 10.33 -0.69 -0.71
CA TRP A 30 9.96 -0.27 0.64
C TRP A 30 8.53 0.26 0.73
N ASP A 31 8.15 1.20 -0.13
CA ASP A 31 6.81 1.81 -0.08
C ASP A 31 5.71 0.76 -0.30
N LYS A 32 5.93 -0.14 -1.26
CA LYS A 32 5.04 -1.27 -1.52
C LYS A 32 4.91 -2.17 -0.28
N HIS A 33 6.02 -2.47 0.39
CA HIS A 33 5.98 -3.24 1.64
C HIS A 33 5.16 -2.55 2.73
N VAL A 34 5.36 -1.26 2.96
CA VAL A 34 4.63 -0.51 3.99
C VAL A 34 3.13 -0.47 3.69
N LEU A 35 2.75 -0.17 2.45
CA LEU A 35 1.35 -0.07 2.04
C LEU A 35 0.62 -1.42 2.08
N GLU A 36 1.26 -2.51 1.65
CA GLU A 36 0.63 -3.83 1.60
C GLU A 36 0.66 -4.56 2.95
N ALA A 37 1.80 -4.54 3.65
CA ALA A 37 1.99 -5.36 4.84
C ALA A 37 1.48 -4.69 6.13
N HIS A 38 1.49 -3.36 6.17
CA HIS A 38 1.06 -2.59 7.35
C HIS A 38 -0.23 -1.82 7.14
N LYS A 39 -0.74 -1.77 5.89
CA LYS A 39 -1.98 -1.13 5.43
C LYS A 39 -2.59 -0.22 6.51
N PRO A 40 -2.08 1.01 6.68
CA PRO A 40 -2.56 1.90 7.74
C PRO A 40 -4.05 2.13 7.57
N SER A 41 -4.76 2.34 8.68
CA SER A 41 -6.17 2.73 8.65
C SER A 41 -6.33 4.01 7.83
N PHE A 42 -7.26 4.01 6.88
CA PHE A 42 -7.57 5.17 6.06
C PHE A 42 -9.09 5.38 5.98
N THR A 43 -9.50 6.63 5.83
CA THR A 43 -10.90 7.02 5.64
C THR A 43 -11.07 7.54 4.22
N ILE A 44 -12.05 7.01 3.50
CA ILE A 44 -12.42 7.51 2.18
C ILE A 44 -13.41 8.66 2.38
N GLY A 45 -13.23 9.76 1.65
CA GLY A 45 -14.11 10.92 1.70
C GLY A 45 -13.85 11.87 0.54
N THR A 46 -14.59 12.96 0.51
CA THR A 46 -14.45 14.03 -0.48
C THR A 46 -13.98 15.31 0.18
N VAL A 47 -13.25 16.13 -0.56
CA VAL A 47 -12.84 17.47 -0.15
C VAL A 47 -13.63 18.47 -0.98
N ASP A 48 -14.23 19.47 -0.33
CA ASP A 48 -14.93 20.56 -1.02
C ASP A 48 -13.96 21.67 -1.46
N LEU A 49 -14.47 22.73 -2.08
CA LEU A 49 -13.65 23.86 -2.56
C LEU A 49 -13.06 24.69 -1.41
N ASP A 50 -13.63 24.59 -0.21
CA ASP A 50 -13.16 25.27 1.00
C ASP A 50 -12.12 24.43 1.77
N GLY A 51 -11.84 23.21 1.29
CA GLY A 51 -10.89 22.28 1.88
C GLY A 51 -11.46 21.42 3.01
N ASN A 52 -12.78 21.44 3.24
CA ASN A 52 -13.39 20.59 4.27
C ASN A 52 -13.45 19.14 3.79
N PHE A 53 -12.95 18.22 4.63
CA PHE A 53 -13.04 16.78 4.38
C PHE A 53 -14.35 16.22 4.93
N THR A 54 -15.14 15.59 4.06
CA THR A 54 -16.36 14.86 4.42
C THR A 54 -16.14 13.36 4.23
N PRO A 55 -16.13 12.55 5.30
CA PRO A 55 -16.06 11.09 5.19
C PRO A 55 -17.21 10.54 4.36
N SER A 56 -16.94 9.56 3.49
CA SER A 56 -17.99 8.84 2.77
C SER A 56 -18.60 7.79 3.70
N GLU A 57 -19.93 7.76 3.85
CA GLU A 57 -20.63 6.81 4.72
C GLU A 57 -20.40 5.33 4.34
N LYS A 58 -19.91 5.06 3.12
CA LYS A 58 -19.53 3.71 2.65
C LYS A 58 -18.14 3.26 3.12
N ALA A 59 -17.42 4.07 3.91
CA ALA A 59 -16.02 3.81 4.26
C ALA A 59 -15.78 2.55 5.11
N ASN A 60 -16.82 1.82 5.53
CA ASN A 60 -16.64 0.60 6.30
C ASN A 60 -16.47 -0.66 5.45
N GLU A 61 -16.70 -0.62 4.13
CA GLU A 61 -16.54 -1.83 3.30
C GLU A 61 -15.89 -1.55 1.94
N VAL A 62 -14.86 -2.36 1.67
CA VAL A 62 -14.25 -2.71 0.38
C VAL A 62 -13.00 -1.93 -0.06
N SER A 63 -11.91 -2.71 -0.14
CA SER A 63 -10.65 -2.42 -0.79
C SER A 63 -10.82 -1.90 -2.23
N PRO A 64 -10.12 -0.85 -2.69
CA PRO A 64 -10.30 -0.26 -4.03
C PRO A 64 -10.01 -1.14 -5.26
N PHE A 65 -9.68 -2.44 -5.10
CA PHE A 65 -9.15 -3.26 -6.20
C PHE A 65 -10.22 -4.02 -7.03
N GLU A 66 -11.51 -3.93 -6.70
CA GLU A 66 -12.55 -4.78 -7.32
C GLU A 66 -13.57 -4.03 -8.20
N LYS A 67 -13.38 -2.74 -8.51
CA LYS A 67 -14.37 -1.95 -9.29
C LYS A 67 -13.98 -1.63 -10.73
N GLU A 68 -13.10 -2.43 -11.35
CA GLU A 68 -12.77 -2.28 -12.78
C GLU A 68 -12.90 -3.62 -13.52
N THR A 69 -14.12 -4.19 -13.60
CA THR A 69 -14.47 -5.15 -14.68
C THR A 69 -15.97 -5.17 -15.04
N ALA A 70 -16.87 -4.52 -14.31
CA ALA A 70 -18.30 -4.57 -14.61
C ALA A 70 -18.78 -3.40 -15.51
N HIS A 71 -18.10 -3.12 -16.62
CA HIS A 71 -18.68 -2.25 -17.66
C HIS A 71 -18.12 -2.49 -19.08
N VAL A 72 -18.18 -3.73 -19.58
CA VAL A 72 -18.22 -3.97 -21.03
C VAL A 72 -19.17 -5.14 -21.34
N ARG A 73 -20.36 -4.76 -21.83
CA ARG A 73 -21.40 -5.54 -22.54
C ARG A 73 -22.38 -6.35 -21.71
#